data_AF-A0A0G4LBV7-F1
#
_entry.id   AF-A0A0G4LBV7-F1
#
_cell.length_a   1.000
_cell.length_b   1.000
_cell.length_c   1.000
_cell.angle_alpha   90.00
_cell.angle_beta   90.00
_cell.angle_gamma   90.00
#
_symmetry.space_group_name_H-M   'P 1'
#
loop_
_entity.id
_entity.type
_entity.pdbx_description
1 polymer ?
#
loop_
_entity_poly.entity_id
_entity_poly.type
_entity_poly.pdbx_seq_one_letter_code
_entity_poly.pdbx_strand_id
1 'polypeptide(L)'
;MSSIPPKLAPGKPLLVERLSRVLPKDLAFGVYHLSTPPTKTTALFSAPPNEHEDKTYCENHFLAVSVDTTGSTSTANGGDHGSPTVLAFAIEIFIFTTAYTSTFFVSKADSTGYLALLGLPKGTPSPIKEVCGAFMSYLVEQRQRKDKQCIVSLFARAQDQYLFPGSIKNKTKHVLDDRGLVKWWCRVLNPLLASPPAGDWAGTKAYLVIPGLDAYETKAFLPRTENAAAHWELGHPLERISHYTREYDWVPPRCLIPKYPDDPKSRYRDELDEESAKSKQLQTTGMWKSIRSLDQFWEMLAYRQECSSGRLTGFIWVVFDPKNGEQKADAPASFPTPSASFSTPSTSEPPSTPSKQRTTSTANLLLTPRKLFPTTESADAASKAKSENKAKKKKQPLRGIIKTRQPNIKTQRRNQFKDRKISTAYYYWPLEGRGQRVVEESAYKRSIELLLHLDFANLDLAKGSTRRWVSEVGMGEPWGLEVTGQRDVSVVDHAASATATGTVNNLSGMVKRKRAPAIEGNGDQPAKINVLSAGLVRKKPTA
;
A
#
# COMPACT_ATOMS: atom_id res chain seq x y z
N MET A 1 32.29 26.64 34.39
CA MET A 1 31.08 25.87 34.78
C MET A 1 30.29 25.57 33.52
N SER A 2 30.60 24.46 32.84
CA SER A 2 29.86 24.05 31.64
C SER A 2 28.63 23.26 32.05
N SER A 3 27.46 23.78 31.72
CA SER A 3 26.17 23.12 31.93
C SER A 3 26.11 21.82 31.14
N ILE A 4 26.17 20.71 31.87
CA ILE A 4 25.86 19.36 31.37
C ILE A 4 24.38 19.38 30.96
N PRO A 5 24.03 19.01 29.70
CA PRO A 5 22.63 18.90 29.32
C PRO A 5 21.96 17.77 30.12
N PRO A 6 20.69 17.94 30.52
CA PRO A 6 20.01 16.99 31.38
C PRO A 6 19.90 15.63 30.68
N LYS A 7 20.30 14.57 31.40
CA LYS A 7 20.03 13.16 31.06
C LYS A 7 18.54 13.03 30.68
N LEU A 8 18.26 12.72 29.41
CA LEU A 8 16.94 12.30 28.96
C LEU A 8 16.48 11.15 29.87
N ALA A 9 15.34 11.32 30.53
CA ALA A 9 14.60 10.21 31.13
C ALA A 9 14.39 9.10 30.07
N PRO A 10 14.23 7.82 30.44
CA PRO A 10 13.99 6.75 29.47
C PRO A 10 12.77 7.10 28.60
N GLY A 11 13.04 7.56 27.38
CA GLY A 11 12.06 8.20 26.52
C GLY A 11 10.96 7.20 26.14
N LYS A 12 9.71 7.66 26.14
CA LYS A 12 8.61 6.87 25.59
C LYS A 12 8.97 6.48 24.15
N PRO A 13 8.68 5.24 23.72
CA PRO A 13 8.99 4.81 22.36
C PRO A 13 8.28 5.72 21.35
N LEU A 14 9.00 6.14 20.31
CA LEU A 14 8.57 7.15 19.33
C LEU A 14 7.18 6.88 18.74
N LEU A 15 6.83 5.61 18.53
CA LEU A 15 5.51 5.21 18.06
C LEU A 15 4.38 5.61 19.03
N VAL A 16 4.60 5.44 20.33
CA VAL A 16 3.62 5.81 21.37
C VAL A 16 3.40 7.31 21.40
N GLU A 17 4.48 8.10 21.27
CA GLU A 17 4.38 9.56 21.21
C GLU A 17 3.60 10.04 19.98
N ARG A 18 3.80 9.39 18.82
CA ARG A 18 3.02 9.71 17.61
C ARG A 18 1.56 9.34 17.77
N LEU A 19 1.29 8.16 18.30
CA LEU A 19 -0.07 7.69 18.51
C LEU A 19 -0.81 8.55 19.54
N SER A 20 -0.15 8.98 20.62
CA SER A 20 -0.77 9.86 21.63
C SER A 20 -1.22 11.19 21.03
N ARG A 21 -0.45 11.76 20.08
CA ARG A 21 -0.81 13.02 19.41
C ARG A 21 -2.03 12.93 18.51
N VAL A 22 -2.32 11.75 17.96
CA VAL A 22 -3.44 11.59 17.01
C VAL A 22 -4.69 11.01 17.64
N LEU A 23 -4.56 10.27 18.75
CA LEU A 23 -5.66 9.64 19.45
C LEU A 23 -6.47 10.65 20.28
N PRO A 24 -7.78 10.43 20.46
CA PRO A 24 -8.65 11.33 21.22
C PRO A 24 -8.17 11.51 22.66
N LYS A 25 -8.26 12.74 23.15
CA LYS A 25 -7.84 13.12 24.49
C LYS A 25 -8.48 12.27 25.59
N ASP A 26 -7.69 11.97 26.62
CA ASP A 26 -8.08 11.28 27.86
C ASP A 26 -8.60 9.83 27.69
N LEU A 27 -8.50 9.26 26.49
CA LEU A 27 -8.82 7.86 26.22
C LEU A 27 -7.54 7.00 26.18
N ALA A 28 -7.58 5.87 26.88
CA ALA A 28 -6.51 4.89 26.91
C ALA A 28 -6.68 3.81 25.83
N PHE A 29 -5.59 3.52 25.12
CA PHE A 29 -5.51 2.50 24.09
C PHE A 29 -4.35 1.55 24.38
N GLY A 30 -4.59 0.25 24.25
CA GLY A 30 -3.51 -0.75 24.26
C GLY A 30 -2.95 -0.91 22.85
N VAL A 31 -1.64 -0.85 22.69
CA VAL A 31 -0.96 -0.92 21.39
C VAL A 31 0.03 -2.08 21.37
N TYR A 32 -0.23 -3.03 20.48
CA TYR A 32 0.55 -4.25 20.29
C TYR A 32 1.25 -4.20 18.93
N HIS A 33 2.57 -4.00 18.92
CA HIS A 33 3.36 -3.96 17.69
C HIS A 33 4.27 -5.18 17.59
N LEU A 34 3.89 -6.11 16.72
CA LEU A 34 4.64 -7.31 16.38
C LEU A 34 5.43 -7.07 15.09
N SER A 35 6.66 -7.56 15.03
CA SER A 35 7.48 -7.49 13.82
C SER A 35 8.30 -8.75 13.59
N THR A 36 8.71 -8.97 12.35
CA THR A 36 9.71 -9.98 11.99
C THR A 36 11.01 -9.33 11.53
N PRO A 37 12.14 -10.02 11.69
CA PRO A 37 13.42 -9.52 11.20
C PRO A 37 13.54 -9.78 9.69
N PRO A 38 14.24 -8.94 8.90
CA PRO A 38 14.27 -9.04 7.43
C PRO A 38 14.70 -10.41 6.90
N THR A 39 13.78 -11.24 6.41
CA THR A 39 14.07 -12.57 5.84
C THR A 39 14.19 -12.50 4.34
N LYS A 40 15.10 -13.28 3.74
CA LYS A 40 15.20 -13.35 2.29
C LYS A 40 13.91 -13.97 1.72
N THR A 41 13.31 -13.32 0.73
CA THR A 41 12.08 -13.77 0.07
C THR A 41 12.27 -13.80 -1.46
N THR A 42 11.24 -14.23 -2.18
CA THR A 42 11.18 -14.15 -3.64
C THR A 42 11.19 -12.70 -4.11
N ALA A 43 11.74 -12.43 -5.29
CA ALA A 43 11.76 -11.07 -5.82
C ALA A 43 10.35 -10.50 -6.05
N LEU A 44 10.16 -9.22 -5.72
CA LEU A 44 8.91 -8.52 -6.00
C LEU A 44 8.66 -8.40 -7.51
N PHE A 45 9.70 -8.11 -8.27
CA PHE A 45 9.64 -7.95 -9.71
C PHE A 45 10.25 -9.18 -10.40
N SER A 46 9.61 -9.66 -11.45
CA SER A 46 10.20 -10.71 -12.29
C SER A 46 11.44 -10.16 -12.99
N ALA A 47 12.52 -10.94 -13.05
CA ALA A 47 13.71 -10.53 -13.80
C ALA A 47 13.42 -10.48 -15.31
N PRO A 48 14.03 -9.53 -16.05
CA PRO A 48 14.12 -9.58 -17.50
C PRO A 48 14.73 -10.90 -17.99
N PRO A 49 14.48 -11.28 -19.26
CA PRO A 49 15.10 -12.48 -19.83
C PRO A 49 16.62 -12.46 -19.73
N ASN A 50 17.21 -13.58 -19.32
CA ASN A 50 18.65 -13.78 -19.10
C ASN A 50 19.26 -13.03 -17.89
N GLU A 51 18.45 -12.36 -17.07
CA GLU A 51 18.91 -11.70 -15.86
C GLU A 51 18.55 -12.47 -14.59
N HIS A 52 19.26 -12.14 -13.51
CA HIS A 52 19.00 -12.72 -12.19
C HIS A 52 17.98 -11.91 -11.40
N GLU A 53 17.16 -12.61 -10.62
CA GLU A 53 16.20 -11.97 -9.72
C GLU A 53 16.88 -11.14 -8.63
N ASP A 54 16.27 -9.99 -8.33
CA ASP A 54 16.68 -9.12 -7.25
C ASP A 54 16.70 -9.82 -5.90
N LYS A 55 17.81 -9.66 -5.18
CA LYS A 55 17.88 -10.06 -3.77
C LYS A 55 16.93 -9.20 -2.96
N THR A 56 15.81 -9.80 -2.58
CA THR A 56 14.72 -9.14 -1.86
C THR A 56 14.62 -9.70 -0.44
N TYR A 57 14.44 -8.80 0.53
CA TYR A 57 14.18 -9.14 1.93
C TYR A 57 12.80 -8.61 2.34
N CYS A 58 12.07 -9.38 3.15
CA CYS A 58 10.77 -9.02 3.68
C CYS A 58 10.82 -8.92 5.21
N GLU A 59 10.28 -7.84 5.75
CA GLU A 59 9.95 -7.66 7.16
C GLU A 59 8.44 -7.50 7.29
N ASN A 60 7.83 -8.20 8.24
CA ASN A 60 6.40 -8.14 8.47
C ASN A 60 6.15 -7.31 9.73
N HIS A 61 5.17 -6.41 9.67
CA HIS A 61 4.71 -5.65 10.81
C HIS A 61 3.21 -5.85 10.99
N PHE A 62 2.82 -6.12 12.23
CA PHE A 62 1.43 -6.21 12.63
C PHE A 62 1.21 -5.28 13.82
N LEU A 63 0.29 -4.34 13.65
CA LEU A 63 -0.14 -3.43 14.70
C LEU A 63 -1.57 -3.77 15.06
N ALA A 64 -1.82 -4.09 16.33
CA ALA A 64 -3.15 -4.24 16.88
C ALA A 64 -3.39 -3.20 17.98
N VAL A 65 -4.60 -2.65 18.01
CA VAL A 65 -5.03 -1.63 18.97
C VAL A 65 -6.23 -2.17 19.74
N SER A 66 -6.17 -2.13 21.07
CA SER A 66 -7.27 -2.45 21.96
C SER A 66 -7.82 -1.21 22.66
N VAL A 67 -9.08 -1.28 23.05
CA VAL A 67 -9.75 -0.28 23.90
C VAL A 67 -10.18 -0.92 25.21
N ASP A 68 -10.24 -0.11 26.26
CA ASP A 68 -10.84 -0.53 27.52
C ASP A 68 -12.38 -0.55 27.39
N THR A 69 -13.01 -1.51 28.06
CA THR A 69 -14.45 -1.73 28.09
C THR A 69 -15.11 -1.26 29.39
N THR A 70 -14.34 -0.77 30.36
CA THR A 70 -14.84 -0.27 31.67
C THR A 70 -15.69 1.00 31.61
N GLY A 71 -15.77 1.66 30.45
CA GLY A 71 -16.67 2.80 30.22
C GLY A 71 -18.16 2.46 30.16
N SER A 72 -18.56 1.18 30.18
CA SER A 72 -19.95 0.74 30.27
C SER A 72 -20.22 0.10 31.64
N THR A 73 -20.76 0.90 32.57
CA THR A 73 -21.47 0.49 33.80
C THR A 73 -21.33 -0.99 34.19
N SER A 74 -20.38 -1.29 35.07
CA SER A 74 -20.51 -2.48 35.92
C SER A 74 -19.84 -2.22 37.27
N THR A 75 -20.69 -2.20 38.29
CA THR A 75 -20.36 -2.29 39.70
C THR A 75 -19.43 -3.46 39.95
N ALA A 76 -18.37 -3.18 40.70
CA ALA A 76 -17.42 -4.15 41.21
C ALA A 76 -18.13 -5.31 41.92
N ASN A 77 -18.10 -6.48 41.32
CA ASN A 77 -18.19 -7.74 42.05
C ASN A 77 -16.99 -8.58 41.63
N GLY A 78 -16.12 -8.82 42.62
CA GLY A 78 -14.83 -9.45 42.44
C GLY A 78 -14.93 -10.88 41.91
N GLY A 79 -14.11 -11.15 40.90
CA GLY A 79 -13.91 -12.48 40.35
C GLY A 79 -13.03 -12.42 39.11
N ASP A 80 -11.72 -12.61 39.31
CA ASP A 80 -10.70 -12.86 38.28
C ASP A 80 -10.61 -11.81 37.14
N HIS A 81 -10.23 -10.58 37.49
CA HIS A 81 -10.14 -9.45 36.55
C HIS A 81 -8.89 -9.52 35.66
N GLY A 82 -8.96 -10.34 34.60
CA GLY A 82 -8.16 -10.08 33.40
C GLY A 82 -8.45 -8.67 32.86
N SER A 83 -7.45 -8.01 32.30
CA SER A 83 -7.56 -6.64 31.78
C SER A 83 -8.81 -6.50 30.88
N PRO A 84 -9.74 -5.58 31.17
CA PRO A 84 -11.02 -5.44 30.48
C PRO A 84 -10.89 -4.84 29.08
N THR A 85 -9.93 -5.32 28.29
CA THR A 85 -9.57 -4.77 26.97
C THR A 85 -10.10 -5.63 25.84
N VAL A 86 -10.51 -4.99 24.75
CA VAL A 86 -10.93 -5.66 23.52
C VAL A 86 -10.17 -5.11 22.32
N LEU A 87 -9.67 -5.99 21.45
CA LEU A 87 -9.07 -5.57 20.17
C LEU A 87 -10.13 -4.84 19.34
N ALA A 88 -9.77 -3.64 18.89
CA ALA A 88 -10.66 -2.72 18.19
C ALA A 88 -10.28 -2.59 16.70
N PHE A 89 -8.98 -2.62 16.41
CA PHE A 89 -8.41 -2.41 15.09
C PHE A 89 -7.08 -3.16 14.92
N ALA A 90 -6.79 -3.63 13.72
CA ALA A 90 -5.46 -4.13 13.38
C ALA A 90 -5.08 -3.85 11.92
N ILE A 91 -3.77 -3.71 11.67
CA ILE A 91 -3.18 -3.51 10.35
C ILE A 91 -1.89 -4.33 10.19
N GLU A 92 -1.76 -4.98 9.04
CA GLU A 92 -0.60 -5.76 8.60
C GLU A 92 0.09 -5.06 7.43
N ILE A 93 1.40 -4.83 7.56
CA ILE A 93 2.24 -4.17 6.57
C ILE A 93 3.49 -5.02 6.33
N PHE A 94 3.79 -5.30 5.06
CA PHE A 94 5.02 -5.97 4.64
C PHE A 94 5.99 -4.93 4.06
N ILE A 95 7.23 -4.94 4.55
CA ILE A 95 8.30 -4.07 4.07
C ILE A 95 9.25 -4.93 3.25
N PHE A 96 9.18 -4.75 1.94
CA PHE A 96 10.10 -5.36 1.01
C PHE A 96 11.26 -4.42 0.75
N THR A 97 12.48 -4.93 0.79
CA THR A 97 13.69 -4.15 0.59
C THR A 97 14.61 -4.83 -0.41
N THR A 98 15.06 -4.05 -1.39
CA THR A 98 16.04 -4.44 -2.41
C THR A 98 17.24 -3.49 -2.35
N ALA A 99 18.23 -3.68 -3.22
CA ALA A 99 19.35 -2.73 -3.34
C ALA A 99 18.91 -1.32 -3.81
N TYR A 100 17.71 -1.21 -4.40
CA TYR A 100 17.24 -0.02 -5.10
C TYR A 100 16.10 0.69 -4.37
N THR A 101 15.15 -0.07 -3.80
CA THR A 101 13.89 0.47 -3.29
C THR A 101 13.48 -0.14 -1.96
N SER A 102 12.76 0.63 -1.15
CA SER A 102 12.05 0.17 0.05
C SER A 102 10.54 0.28 -0.20
N THR A 103 9.83 -0.84 -0.22
CA THR A 103 8.40 -0.91 -0.55
C THR A 103 7.59 -1.37 0.65
N PHE A 104 6.67 -0.52 1.11
CA PHE A 104 5.74 -0.75 2.21
C PHE A 104 4.40 -1.16 1.63
N PHE A 105 4.08 -2.44 1.69
CA PHE A 105 2.83 -2.99 1.21
C PHE A 105 1.84 -3.17 2.35
N VAL A 106 0.70 -2.47 2.31
CA VAL A 106 -0.39 -2.71 3.28
C VAL A 106 -1.15 -3.95 2.83
N SER A 107 -1.02 -5.05 3.59
CA SER A 107 -1.63 -6.33 3.23
C SER A 107 -3.06 -6.44 3.74
N LYS A 108 -3.29 -6.13 5.02
CA LYS A 108 -4.61 -6.27 5.65
C LYS A 108 -4.85 -5.13 6.62
N ALA A 109 -6.09 -4.66 6.68
CA ALA A 109 -6.56 -3.77 7.73
C ALA A 109 -8.01 -4.10 8.04
N ASP A 110 -8.34 -4.28 9.32
CA ASP A 110 -9.70 -4.63 9.74
C ASP A 110 -10.02 -4.03 11.11
N SER A 111 -11.30 -3.94 11.42
CA SER A 111 -11.79 -3.49 12.72
C SER A 111 -12.84 -4.46 13.26
N THR A 112 -13.02 -4.46 14.58
CA THR A 112 -14.02 -5.32 15.23
C THR A 112 -15.36 -4.63 15.46
N GLY A 113 -15.42 -3.30 15.30
CA GLY A 113 -16.58 -2.46 15.62
C GLY A 113 -16.64 -1.99 17.08
N TYR A 114 -15.80 -2.52 17.98
CA TYR A 114 -15.82 -2.16 19.41
C TYR A 114 -15.27 -0.77 19.74
N LEU A 115 -14.76 0.00 18.75
CA LEU A 115 -14.46 1.42 18.94
C LEU A 115 -15.71 2.25 19.31
N ALA A 116 -16.91 1.77 18.97
CA ALA A 116 -18.16 2.42 19.35
C ALA A 116 -18.34 2.52 20.88
N LEU A 117 -17.67 1.65 21.66
CA LEU A 117 -17.71 1.66 23.13
C LEU A 117 -17.11 2.94 23.72
N LEU A 118 -16.27 3.65 22.97
CA LEU A 118 -15.65 4.91 23.42
C LEU A 118 -16.62 6.10 23.43
N GLY A 119 -17.84 5.95 22.89
CA GLY A 119 -18.85 7.01 22.92
C GLY A 119 -18.44 8.30 22.20
N LEU A 120 -17.57 8.22 21.19
CA LEU A 120 -17.05 9.40 20.48
C LEU A 120 -18.18 10.20 19.81
N PRO A 121 -18.17 11.55 19.90
CA PRO A 121 -19.16 12.39 19.25
C PRO A 121 -19.25 12.15 17.74
N LYS A 122 -20.46 12.24 17.18
CA LYS A 122 -20.67 12.18 15.73
C LYS A 122 -19.94 13.35 15.06
N GLY A 123 -19.14 13.07 14.04
CA GLY A 123 -18.31 14.07 13.35
C GLY A 123 -16.83 14.06 13.76
N THR A 124 -16.46 13.30 14.79
CA THR A 124 -15.04 13.10 15.17
C THR A 124 -14.28 12.39 14.04
N PRO A 125 -13.04 12.81 13.69
CA PRO A 125 -12.21 12.07 12.75
C PRO A 125 -12.02 10.63 13.21
N SER A 126 -12.17 9.68 12.28
CA SER A 126 -12.04 8.25 12.57
C SER A 126 -10.67 7.94 13.20
N PRO A 127 -10.61 7.44 14.45
CA PRO A 127 -9.34 7.09 15.10
C PRO A 127 -8.54 6.07 14.28
N ILE A 128 -9.23 5.12 13.61
CA ILE A 128 -8.59 4.13 12.73
C ILE A 128 -7.78 4.81 11.63
N LYS A 129 -8.38 5.80 10.95
CA LYS A 129 -7.74 6.52 9.84
C LYS A 129 -6.46 7.21 10.31
N GLU A 130 -6.53 7.86 11.47
CA GLU A 130 -5.40 8.59 12.07
C GLU A 130 -4.29 7.63 12.54
N VAL A 131 -4.65 6.49 13.17
CA VAL A 131 -3.70 5.44 13.57
C VAL A 131 -2.98 4.86 12.35
N CYS A 132 -3.71 4.54 11.26
CA CYS A 132 -3.09 4.05 10.02
C CYS A 132 -2.08 5.05 9.45
N GLY A 133 -2.47 6.33 9.34
CA GLY A 133 -1.61 7.38 8.81
C GLY A 133 -0.35 7.57 9.67
N ALA A 134 -0.51 7.63 10.99
CA ALA A 134 0.59 7.76 11.93
C ALA A 134 1.54 6.55 11.90
N PHE A 135 1.01 5.33 11.81
CA PHE A 135 1.81 4.11 11.75
C PHE A 135 2.59 4.00 10.44
N MET A 136 1.98 4.33 9.30
CA MET A 136 2.69 4.35 8.02
C MET A 136 3.78 5.43 7.99
N SER A 137 3.47 6.65 8.46
CA SER A 137 4.45 7.73 8.59
C SER A 137 5.65 7.30 9.45
N TYR A 138 5.36 6.65 10.59
CA TYR A 138 6.37 6.09 11.47
C TYR A 138 7.25 5.05 10.77
N LEU A 139 6.66 4.06 10.08
CA LEU A 139 7.44 3.04 9.40
C LEU A 139 8.31 3.61 8.28
N VAL A 140 7.76 4.54 7.47
CA VAL A 140 8.51 5.21 6.39
C VAL A 140 9.73 5.94 6.95
N GLU A 141 9.57 6.71 8.01
CA GLU A 141 10.68 7.45 8.62
C GLU A 141 11.74 6.53 9.24
N GLN A 142 11.33 5.42 9.86
CA GLN A 142 12.25 4.48 10.51
C GLN A 142 12.92 3.49 9.54
N ARG A 143 12.45 3.39 8.30
CA ARG A 143 12.95 2.43 7.29
C ARG A 143 13.39 3.10 5.99
N GLN A 144 13.34 4.43 5.92
CA GLN A 144 13.94 5.16 4.83
C GLN A 144 15.45 4.88 4.76
N ARG A 145 15.96 4.86 3.54
CA ARG A 145 17.39 4.69 3.27
C ARG A 145 17.87 5.86 2.46
N LYS A 146 19.06 6.35 2.79
CA LYS A 146 19.68 7.47 2.08
C LYS A 146 19.80 7.13 0.59
N ASP A 147 19.40 8.07 -0.26
CA ASP A 147 19.49 7.97 -1.72
C ASP A 147 18.71 6.79 -2.34
N LYS A 148 17.67 6.26 -1.66
CA LYS A 148 16.83 5.18 -2.17
C LYS A 148 15.36 5.59 -2.20
N GLN A 149 14.65 5.12 -3.23
CA GLN A 149 13.22 5.40 -3.40
C GLN A 149 12.41 4.61 -2.36
N CYS A 150 11.44 5.28 -1.74
CA CYS A 150 10.47 4.65 -0.85
C CYS A 150 9.09 4.64 -1.50
N ILE A 151 8.40 3.50 -1.42
CA ILE A 151 7.11 3.29 -2.08
C ILE A 151 6.13 2.73 -1.07
N VAL A 152 5.03 3.40 -0.81
CA VAL A 152 3.89 2.80 -0.09
C VAL A 152 2.93 2.28 -1.16
N SER A 153 2.50 1.03 -1.06
CA SER A 153 1.61 0.40 -2.04
C SER A 153 0.51 -0.36 -1.33
N LEU A 154 -0.72 -0.28 -1.86
CA LEU A 154 -1.84 -1.05 -1.36
C LEU A 154 -2.88 -1.25 -2.47
N PHE A 155 -3.75 -2.23 -2.27
CA PHE A 155 -5.01 -2.31 -3.01
C PHE A 155 -6.18 -2.21 -2.03
N ALA A 156 -7.24 -1.54 -2.45
CA ALA A 156 -8.43 -1.27 -1.66
C ALA A 156 -9.60 -2.03 -2.27
N ARG A 157 -10.03 -3.08 -1.56
CA ARG A 157 -11.20 -3.90 -1.86
C ARG A 157 -12.00 -4.12 -0.58
N ALA A 158 -13.31 -3.97 -0.61
CA ALA A 158 -14.15 -4.22 0.54
C ALA A 158 -14.38 -5.72 0.75
N GLN A 159 -14.37 -6.13 2.01
CA GLN A 159 -14.74 -7.46 2.45
C GLN A 159 -15.30 -7.36 3.87
N ASP A 160 -16.21 -8.27 4.21
CA ASP A 160 -16.89 -8.26 5.51
C ASP A 160 -15.92 -8.40 6.68
N GLN A 161 -14.85 -9.18 6.48
CA GLN A 161 -13.81 -9.46 7.45
C GLN A 161 -12.51 -9.89 6.77
N TYR A 162 -11.39 -9.39 7.29
CA TYR A 162 -10.01 -9.74 6.88
C TYR A 162 -9.21 -10.37 8.01
N LEU A 163 -9.32 -9.84 9.24
CA LEU A 163 -8.51 -10.25 10.39
C LEU A 163 -9.35 -10.75 11.57
N PHE A 164 -10.60 -10.30 11.70
CA PHE A 164 -11.43 -10.58 12.87
C PHE A 164 -12.67 -11.42 12.49
N PRO A 165 -12.59 -12.76 12.53
CA PRO A 165 -13.73 -13.62 12.25
C PRO A 165 -14.89 -13.34 13.21
N GLY A 166 -16.11 -13.38 12.67
CA GLY A 166 -17.33 -13.17 13.45
C GLY A 166 -17.65 -11.70 13.72
N SER A 167 -16.68 -10.78 13.55
CA SER A 167 -16.88 -9.34 13.78
C SER A 167 -17.96 -8.72 12.92
N ILE A 168 -18.29 -9.29 11.76
CA ILE A 168 -19.42 -8.85 10.93
C ILE A 168 -20.78 -8.99 11.63
N LYS A 169 -20.90 -9.92 12.59
CA LYS A 169 -22.13 -10.10 13.38
C LYS A 169 -22.33 -8.96 14.39
N ASN A 170 -21.27 -8.22 14.72
CA ASN A 170 -21.35 -7.05 15.57
C ASN A 170 -22.02 -5.89 14.80
N LYS A 171 -23.23 -5.51 15.22
CA LYS A 171 -24.01 -4.43 14.59
C LYS A 171 -23.33 -3.06 14.62
N THR A 172 -22.35 -2.87 15.51
CA THR A 172 -21.58 -1.62 15.60
C THR A 172 -20.42 -1.57 14.59
N LYS A 173 -20.06 -2.69 13.96
CA LYS A 173 -19.07 -2.72 12.88
C LYS A 173 -19.67 -2.10 11.62
N HIS A 174 -19.07 -1.01 11.16
CA HIS A 174 -19.44 -0.38 9.89
C HIS A 174 -18.44 -0.77 8.81
N VAL A 175 -18.89 -1.58 7.84
CA VAL A 175 -18.11 -1.98 6.67
C VAL A 175 -18.32 -0.97 5.54
N LEU A 176 -17.24 -0.44 4.98
CA LEU A 176 -17.30 0.44 3.81
C LEU A 176 -17.54 -0.37 2.54
N ASP A 177 -18.25 0.21 1.58
CA ASP A 177 -18.33 -0.32 0.23
C ASP A 177 -17.00 -0.14 -0.51
N ASP A 178 -16.83 -0.82 -1.65
CA ASP A 178 -15.60 -0.76 -2.45
C ASP A 178 -15.22 0.71 -2.77
N ARG A 179 -16.21 1.56 -3.13
CA ARG A 179 -15.96 2.97 -3.47
C ARG A 179 -15.59 3.80 -2.24
N GLY A 180 -16.28 3.61 -1.12
CA GLY A 180 -16.01 4.27 0.14
C GLY A 180 -14.63 3.90 0.70
N LEU A 181 -14.21 2.64 0.53
CA LEU A 181 -12.91 2.16 1.00
C LEU A 181 -11.75 2.76 0.20
N VAL A 182 -11.86 2.85 -1.12
CA VAL A 182 -10.85 3.55 -1.95
C VAL A 182 -10.71 5.01 -1.51
N LYS A 183 -11.83 5.72 -1.37
CA LYS A 183 -11.83 7.12 -0.86
C LYS A 183 -11.22 7.22 0.53
N TRP A 184 -11.49 6.25 1.39
CA TRP A 184 -10.96 6.22 2.75
C TRP A 184 -9.44 6.07 2.73
N TRP A 185 -8.88 5.13 1.97
CA TRP A 185 -7.43 4.98 1.83
C TRP A 185 -6.74 6.20 1.22
N CYS A 186 -7.35 6.83 0.19
CA CYS A 186 -6.81 8.09 -0.33
C CYS A 186 -6.74 9.17 0.77
N ARG A 187 -7.72 9.25 1.66
CA ARG A 187 -7.70 10.18 2.81
C ARG A 187 -6.68 9.79 3.89
N VAL A 188 -6.42 8.49 4.09
CA VAL A 188 -5.38 8.02 5.03
C VAL A 188 -3.99 8.39 4.52
N LEU A 189 -3.76 8.28 3.21
CA LEU A 189 -2.46 8.52 2.58
C LEU A 189 -2.19 10.01 2.30
N ASN A 190 -3.23 10.83 2.10
CA ASN A 190 -3.07 12.25 1.77
C ASN A 190 -2.17 13.05 2.75
N PRO A 191 -2.26 12.84 4.08
CA PRO A 191 -1.34 13.50 5.03
C PRO A 191 0.13 13.18 4.78
N LEU A 192 0.46 11.98 4.28
CA LEU A 192 1.84 11.61 3.93
C LEU A 192 2.39 12.40 2.74
N LEU A 193 1.51 12.99 1.92
CA LEU A 193 1.89 13.86 0.80
C LEU A 193 2.06 15.30 1.28
N ALA A 194 1.12 15.79 2.08
CA ALA A 194 1.10 17.16 2.56
C ALA A 194 2.20 17.45 3.61
N SER A 195 2.47 16.46 4.48
CA SER A 195 3.55 16.50 5.45
C SER A 195 4.35 15.20 5.30
N PRO A 196 5.29 15.16 4.34
CA PRO A 196 6.09 13.97 4.13
C PRO A 196 6.87 13.64 5.41
N PRO A 197 6.98 12.34 5.77
CA PRO A 197 7.78 11.92 6.92
C PRO A 197 9.21 12.47 6.83
N ALA A 198 9.84 12.71 7.98
CA ALA A 198 11.17 13.34 8.01
C ALA A 198 12.14 12.58 7.10
N GLY A 199 12.64 13.24 6.04
CA GLY A 199 13.47 12.63 5.02
C GLY A 199 13.86 13.62 3.92
N ASP A 200 14.96 13.33 3.24
CA ASP A 200 15.49 14.14 2.14
C ASP A 200 14.80 13.77 0.82
N TRP A 201 13.52 14.13 0.70
CA TRP A 201 12.70 13.88 -0.49
C TRP A 201 12.86 15.00 -1.52
N ALA A 202 13.07 14.65 -2.79
CA ALA A 202 13.00 15.57 -3.93
C ALA A 202 11.55 15.90 -4.29
N GLY A 203 10.68 14.89 -4.18
CA GLY A 203 9.28 14.97 -4.55
C GLY A 203 8.51 13.76 -4.03
N THR A 204 7.23 14.00 -3.74
CA THR A 204 6.29 12.99 -3.31
C THR A 204 5.06 13.05 -4.20
N LYS A 205 4.71 11.92 -4.81
CA LYS A 205 3.52 11.77 -5.64
C LYS A 205 2.72 10.53 -5.27
N ALA A 206 1.41 10.64 -5.31
CA ALA A 206 0.49 9.52 -5.19
C ALA A 206 -0.13 9.17 -6.54
N TYR A 207 -0.44 7.90 -6.74
CA TYR A 207 -0.97 7.33 -7.96
C TYR A 207 -2.18 6.48 -7.63
N LEU A 208 -3.24 6.60 -8.42
CA LEU A 208 -4.46 5.82 -8.29
C LEU A 208 -4.86 5.22 -9.63
N VAL A 209 -5.04 3.90 -9.66
CA VAL A 209 -5.69 3.18 -10.76
C VAL A 209 -6.92 2.47 -10.21
N ILE A 210 -8.06 2.62 -10.88
CA ILE A 210 -9.23 1.79 -10.64
C ILE A 210 -9.62 1.16 -11.97
N PRO A 211 -9.31 -0.13 -12.19
CA PRO A 211 -9.61 -0.79 -13.45
C PRO A 211 -11.10 -0.71 -13.77
N GLY A 212 -11.43 -0.35 -15.01
CA GLY A 212 -12.80 -0.24 -15.49
C GLY A 212 -13.45 1.14 -15.30
N LEU A 213 -12.79 2.10 -14.64
CA LEU A 213 -13.22 3.50 -14.64
C LEU A 213 -12.28 4.37 -15.47
N ASP A 214 -12.84 5.41 -16.07
CA ASP A 214 -12.06 6.43 -16.75
C ASP A 214 -11.37 7.39 -15.76
N ALA A 215 -10.53 8.27 -16.28
CA ALA A 215 -9.83 9.26 -15.46
C ALA A 215 -10.78 10.28 -14.79
N TYR A 216 -11.90 10.62 -15.43
CA TYR A 216 -12.85 11.59 -14.90
C TYR A 216 -13.59 11.04 -13.67
N GLU A 217 -14.08 9.81 -13.76
CA GLU A 217 -14.71 9.08 -12.67
C GLU A 217 -13.71 8.78 -11.55
N THR A 218 -12.48 8.39 -11.89
CA THR A 218 -11.42 8.10 -10.90
C THR A 218 -11.05 9.35 -10.11
N LYS A 219 -11.09 10.55 -10.72
CA LYS A 219 -10.84 11.81 -10.02
C LYS A 219 -11.81 12.05 -8.86
N ALA A 220 -13.04 11.53 -8.93
CA ALA A 220 -14.04 11.67 -7.86
C ALA A 220 -13.69 10.91 -6.57
N PHE A 221 -12.69 10.03 -6.59
CA PHE A 221 -12.19 9.30 -5.43
C PHE A 221 -11.10 10.04 -4.66
N LEU A 222 -10.47 11.03 -5.30
CA LEU A 222 -9.40 11.81 -4.69
C LEU A 222 -9.93 12.77 -3.62
N PRO A 223 -9.14 13.08 -2.57
CA PRO A 223 -9.49 14.11 -1.61
C PRO A 223 -9.63 15.47 -2.31
N ARG A 224 -10.67 16.25 -1.95
CA ARG A 224 -10.91 17.59 -2.50
C ARG A 224 -10.10 18.65 -1.77
N THR A 225 -8.78 18.50 -1.77
CA THR A 225 -7.84 19.47 -1.19
C THR A 225 -6.91 19.99 -2.28
N GLU A 226 -6.50 21.26 -2.22
CA GLU A 226 -5.59 21.86 -3.22
C GLU A 226 -4.28 21.05 -3.34
N ASN A 227 -3.72 20.63 -2.20
CA ASN A 227 -2.55 19.75 -2.16
C ASN A 227 -2.80 18.40 -2.87
N ALA A 228 -4.03 17.88 -2.82
CA ALA A 228 -4.31 16.62 -3.49
C ALA A 228 -4.28 16.78 -5.02
N ALA A 229 -4.70 17.94 -5.55
CA ALA A 229 -4.62 18.19 -6.99
C ALA A 229 -3.17 18.29 -7.50
N ALA A 230 -2.24 18.73 -6.65
CA ALA A 230 -0.82 18.83 -7.01
C ALA A 230 -0.06 17.51 -6.88
N HIS A 231 -0.43 16.67 -5.90
CA HIS A 231 0.34 15.46 -5.57
C HIS A 231 -0.26 14.15 -6.09
N TRP A 232 -1.55 14.12 -6.47
CA TRP A 232 -2.18 12.92 -7.02
C TRP A 232 -2.17 12.91 -8.54
N GLU A 233 -1.74 11.79 -9.09
CA GLU A 233 -1.73 11.48 -10.51
C GLU A 233 -2.66 10.27 -10.76
N LEU A 234 -3.42 10.32 -11.85
CA LEU A 234 -4.29 9.22 -12.26
C LEU A 234 -3.51 8.31 -13.20
N GLY A 235 -3.40 7.03 -12.86
CA GLY A 235 -2.50 6.11 -13.52
C GLY A 235 -1.58 5.39 -12.55
N HIS A 236 -0.56 4.72 -13.06
CA HIS A 236 0.36 3.91 -12.27
C HIS A 236 1.82 4.37 -12.41
N PRO A 237 2.66 4.21 -11.37
CA PRO A 237 4.07 4.59 -11.45
C PRO A 237 4.98 3.41 -11.80
N LEU A 238 4.47 2.30 -12.35
CA LEU A 238 5.20 1.03 -12.52
C LEU A 238 6.55 1.19 -13.25
N GLU A 239 6.59 2.01 -14.29
CA GLU A 239 7.81 2.31 -15.03
C GLU A 239 8.80 3.16 -14.22
N ARG A 240 8.29 4.07 -13.39
CA ARG A 240 9.11 4.96 -12.53
C ARG A 240 9.74 4.25 -11.35
N ILE A 241 9.01 3.30 -10.76
CA ILE A 241 9.43 2.57 -9.55
C ILE A 241 10.36 1.39 -9.87
N SER A 242 10.31 0.88 -11.09
CA SER A 242 11.20 -0.19 -11.53
C SER A 242 12.59 0.36 -11.77
N HIS A 243 13.62 -0.35 -11.30
CA HIS A 243 15.00 -0.01 -11.66
C HIS A 243 15.34 -0.52 -13.08
N TYR A 244 14.64 -1.55 -13.57
CA TYR A 244 14.88 -2.12 -14.89
C TYR A 244 14.67 -1.11 -16.02
N THR A 245 13.72 -0.18 -15.90
CA THR A 245 13.50 0.88 -16.90
C THR A 245 14.64 1.90 -16.97
N ARG A 246 15.51 1.93 -15.95
CA ARG A 246 16.69 2.80 -15.91
C ARG A 246 17.94 2.12 -16.47
N GLU A 247 17.97 0.79 -16.40
CA GLU A 247 19.11 -0.03 -16.80
C GLU A 247 18.95 -0.61 -18.21
N TYR A 248 17.71 -0.80 -18.68
CA TYR A 248 17.40 -1.44 -19.96
C TYR A 248 16.49 -0.55 -20.82
N ASP A 249 16.79 -0.49 -22.13
CA ASP A 249 16.02 0.28 -23.11
C ASP A 249 14.57 -0.22 -23.27
N TRP A 250 14.36 -1.53 -23.07
CA TRP A 250 13.05 -2.14 -23.18
C TRP A 250 12.87 -3.27 -22.16
N VAL A 251 11.74 -3.25 -21.46
CA VAL A 251 11.43 -4.17 -20.37
C VAL A 251 10.03 -4.77 -20.59
N PRO A 252 9.87 -6.11 -20.57
CA PRO A 252 8.55 -6.73 -20.68
C PRO A 252 7.62 -6.30 -19.53
N PRO A 253 6.30 -6.10 -19.78
CA PRO A 253 5.34 -5.65 -18.77
C PRO A 253 5.35 -6.48 -17.47
N ARG A 254 5.56 -7.80 -17.57
CA ARG A 254 5.61 -8.70 -16.41
C ARG A 254 6.71 -8.35 -15.39
N CYS A 255 7.78 -7.68 -15.83
CA CYS A 255 8.91 -7.30 -14.99
C CYS A 255 8.64 -5.97 -14.25
N LEU A 256 7.59 -5.23 -14.65
CA LEU A 256 7.24 -3.94 -14.08
C LEU A 256 6.14 -4.04 -13.02
N ILE A 257 5.40 -5.14 -12.97
CA ILE A 257 4.30 -5.34 -12.02
C ILE A 257 4.81 -6.13 -10.80
N PRO A 258 4.78 -5.52 -9.59
CA PRO A 258 5.23 -6.20 -8.38
C PRO A 258 4.26 -7.33 -7.98
N LYS A 259 4.79 -8.45 -7.48
CA LYS A 259 4.01 -9.51 -6.84
C LYS A 259 3.87 -9.29 -5.35
N TYR A 260 2.64 -9.04 -4.91
CA TYR A 260 2.28 -8.97 -3.50
C TYR A 260 1.38 -10.16 -3.14
N PRO A 261 1.39 -10.59 -1.86
CA PRO A 261 0.50 -11.65 -1.40
C PRO A 261 -0.96 -11.18 -1.43
N ASP A 262 -1.86 -12.10 -1.79
CA ASP A 262 -3.32 -11.91 -1.85
C ASP A 262 -3.80 -10.73 -2.72
N ASP A 263 -2.99 -10.30 -3.68
CA ASP A 263 -3.26 -9.15 -4.54
C ASP A 263 -3.90 -9.57 -5.89
N PRO A 264 -5.06 -9.01 -6.29
CA PRO A 264 -5.70 -9.31 -7.57
C PRO A 264 -4.79 -9.10 -8.80
N LYS A 265 -3.94 -8.06 -8.81
CA LYS A 265 -3.02 -7.81 -9.93
C LYS A 265 -1.94 -8.89 -9.99
N SER A 266 -1.49 -9.38 -8.84
CA SER A 266 -0.47 -10.43 -8.76
C SER A 266 -1.04 -11.78 -9.18
N ARG A 267 -2.27 -12.09 -8.76
CA ARG A 267 -3.01 -13.27 -9.22
C ARG A 267 -3.19 -13.26 -10.75
N TYR A 268 -3.62 -12.14 -11.33
CA TYR A 268 -3.79 -12.04 -12.78
C TYR A 268 -2.47 -12.21 -13.54
N ARG A 269 -1.41 -11.56 -13.05
CA ARG A 269 -0.06 -11.66 -13.58
C ARG A 269 0.48 -13.10 -13.56
N ASP A 270 0.20 -13.85 -12.51
CA ASP A 270 0.63 -15.25 -12.39
C ASP A 270 -0.11 -16.16 -13.38
N GLU A 271 -1.41 -15.92 -13.63
CA GLU A 271 -2.15 -16.62 -14.70
C GLU A 271 -1.58 -16.36 -16.09
N LEU A 272 -1.18 -15.11 -16.37
CA LEU A 272 -0.51 -14.76 -17.63
C LEU A 272 0.87 -15.41 -17.74
N ASP A 273 1.61 -15.49 -16.63
CA ASP A 273 2.89 -16.21 -16.58
C ASP A 273 2.67 -17.72 -16.87
N GLU A 274 1.61 -18.34 -16.35
CA GLU A 274 1.22 -19.74 -16.63
C GLU A 274 0.81 -19.98 -18.09
N GLU A 275 0.05 -19.06 -18.70
CA GLU A 275 -0.29 -19.11 -20.12
C GLU A 275 0.97 -19.09 -20.99
N SER A 276 1.92 -18.24 -20.62
CA SER A 276 3.17 -18.01 -21.35
C SER A 276 4.15 -19.17 -21.16
N ALA A 277 4.10 -19.83 -20.00
CA ALA A 277 4.90 -21.01 -19.70
C ALA A 277 4.63 -22.19 -20.66
N LYS A 278 3.49 -22.21 -21.35
CA LYS A 278 3.15 -23.24 -22.34
C LYS A 278 3.91 -23.08 -23.67
N SER A 279 4.56 -21.95 -23.92
CA SER A 279 5.31 -21.68 -25.16
C SER A 279 6.77 -21.33 -24.88
N LYS A 280 7.69 -22.15 -25.39
CA LYS A 280 9.15 -21.93 -25.24
C LYS A 280 9.62 -20.57 -25.78
N GLN A 281 9.00 -20.09 -26.85
CA GLN A 281 9.33 -18.80 -27.44
C GLN A 281 8.95 -17.65 -26.49
N LEU A 282 7.77 -17.71 -25.88
CA LEU A 282 7.29 -16.69 -24.94
C LEU A 282 8.08 -16.71 -23.62
N GLN A 283 8.48 -17.89 -23.16
CA GLN A 283 9.37 -18.01 -22.00
C GLN A 283 10.72 -17.33 -22.26
N THR A 284 11.28 -17.50 -23.46
CA THR A 284 12.58 -16.92 -23.83
C THR A 284 12.51 -15.40 -23.96
N THR A 285 11.40 -14.86 -24.46
CA THR A 285 11.23 -13.40 -24.60
C THR A 285 10.68 -12.73 -23.34
N GLY A 286 10.15 -13.50 -22.38
CA GLY A 286 9.49 -12.96 -21.19
C GLY A 286 8.17 -12.23 -21.49
N MET A 287 7.57 -12.45 -22.65
CA MET A 287 6.33 -11.78 -23.08
C MET A 287 5.11 -12.64 -22.79
N TRP A 288 4.00 -11.98 -22.49
CA TRP A 288 2.71 -12.66 -22.40
C TRP A 288 2.10 -12.93 -23.77
N LYS A 289 1.26 -13.97 -23.84
CA LYS A 289 0.59 -14.35 -25.08
C LYS A 289 -0.46 -13.30 -25.50
N SER A 290 -1.33 -12.96 -24.57
CA SER A 290 -2.53 -12.12 -24.76
C SER A 290 -2.26 -10.63 -24.55
N ILE A 291 -1.36 -10.28 -23.64
CA ILE A 291 -1.07 -8.89 -23.25
C ILE A 291 0.32 -8.45 -23.71
N ARG A 292 0.41 -7.24 -24.26
CA ARG A 292 1.67 -6.67 -24.78
C ARG A 292 2.10 -5.36 -24.11
N SER A 293 1.19 -4.64 -23.44
CA SER A 293 1.48 -3.38 -22.75
C SER A 293 0.90 -3.36 -21.34
N LEU A 294 1.33 -2.39 -20.52
CA LEU A 294 0.75 -2.15 -19.20
C LEU A 294 -0.70 -1.64 -19.29
N ASP A 295 -1.02 -0.81 -20.28
CA ASP A 295 -2.40 -0.33 -20.49
C ASP A 295 -3.36 -1.48 -20.74
N GLN A 296 -2.97 -2.41 -21.64
CA GLN A 296 -3.78 -3.59 -21.93
C GLN A 296 -3.87 -4.52 -20.71
N PHE A 297 -2.83 -4.60 -19.87
CA PHE A 297 -2.91 -5.33 -18.60
C PHE A 297 -4.00 -4.75 -17.69
N TRP A 298 -4.04 -3.43 -17.51
CA TRP A 298 -5.03 -2.77 -16.65
C TRP A 298 -6.44 -2.80 -17.22
N GLU A 299 -6.58 -2.68 -18.54
CA GLU A 299 -7.86 -2.87 -19.25
C GLU A 299 -8.40 -4.29 -19.03
N MET A 300 -7.57 -5.30 -19.24
CA MET A 300 -8.00 -6.69 -19.07
C MET A 300 -8.22 -7.07 -17.59
N LEU A 301 -7.50 -6.44 -16.66
CA LEU A 301 -7.71 -6.61 -15.22
C LEU A 301 -9.12 -6.14 -14.79
N ALA A 302 -9.75 -5.21 -15.52
CA ALA A 302 -11.11 -4.75 -15.22
C ALA A 302 -12.18 -5.83 -15.40
N TYR A 303 -11.95 -6.81 -16.28
CA TYR A 303 -12.88 -7.92 -16.53
C TYR A 303 -12.76 -9.07 -15.53
N ARG A 304 -11.86 -8.95 -14.55
CA ARG A 304 -11.63 -9.97 -13.53
C ARG A 304 -12.66 -9.83 -12.41
N GLN A 305 -12.97 -10.95 -11.76
CA GLN A 305 -14.03 -11.04 -10.75
C GLN A 305 -13.90 -9.98 -9.63
N GLU A 306 -12.69 -9.57 -9.27
CA GLU A 306 -12.45 -8.57 -8.24
C GLU A 306 -12.73 -7.12 -8.68
N CYS A 307 -12.86 -6.89 -10.00
CA CYS A 307 -13.08 -5.60 -10.63
C CYS A 307 -14.38 -5.53 -11.45
N SER A 308 -15.09 -6.64 -11.58
CA SER A 308 -16.32 -6.76 -12.39
C SER A 308 -17.56 -7.04 -11.54
N SER A 309 -18.73 -7.08 -12.16
CA SER A 309 -19.99 -7.50 -11.51
C SER A 309 -20.37 -6.67 -10.27
N GLY A 310 -20.17 -5.36 -10.35
CA GLY A 310 -20.46 -4.41 -9.27
C GLY A 310 -19.38 -4.34 -8.18
N ARG A 311 -18.29 -5.10 -8.31
CA ARG A 311 -17.09 -4.99 -7.47
C ARG A 311 -16.14 -3.96 -8.06
N LEU A 312 -15.37 -3.32 -7.19
CA LEU A 312 -14.38 -2.33 -7.57
C LEU A 312 -13.13 -2.50 -6.69
N THR A 313 -11.95 -2.49 -7.32
CA THR A 313 -10.68 -2.54 -6.59
C THR A 313 -9.81 -1.36 -7.01
N GLY A 314 -9.39 -0.54 -6.05
CA GLY A 314 -8.47 0.57 -6.30
C GLY A 314 -7.04 0.20 -5.95
N PHE A 315 -6.09 0.46 -6.84
CA PHE A 315 -4.66 0.28 -6.61
C PHE A 315 -4.02 1.62 -6.36
N ILE A 316 -3.29 1.74 -5.24
CA ILE A 316 -2.73 3.00 -4.78
C ILE A 316 -1.23 2.85 -4.55
N TRP A 317 -0.47 3.84 -5.00
CA TRP A 317 0.95 3.97 -4.70
C TRP A 317 1.25 5.38 -4.21
N VAL A 318 2.13 5.50 -3.22
CA VAL A 318 2.77 6.77 -2.85
C VAL A 318 4.26 6.58 -3.04
N VAL A 319 4.85 7.38 -3.91
CA VAL A 319 6.26 7.32 -4.28
C VAL A 319 6.97 8.53 -3.68
N PHE A 320 8.00 8.26 -2.89
CA PHE A 320 8.91 9.23 -2.33
C PHE A 320 10.25 9.12 -3.05
N ASP A 321 10.60 10.13 -3.85
CA ASP A 321 11.86 10.15 -4.59
C ASP A 321 12.97 10.82 -3.76
N PRO A 322 14.18 10.26 -3.73
CA PRO A 322 15.31 10.85 -2.99
C PRO A 322 15.85 12.10 -3.69
N LYS A 323 16.35 13.09 -2.93
CA LYS A 323 16.96 14.34 -3.46
C LYS A 323 17.99 14.15 -4.56
N ASN A 324 18.87 13.16 -4.44
CA ASN A 324 19.94 12.90 -5.43
C ASN A 324 19.51 11.98 -6.58
N GLY A 325 18.24 11.60 -6.64
CA GLY A 325 17.68 10.73 -7.68
C GLY A 325 17.00 11.52 -8.79
N GLU A 326 17.56 12.67 -9.22
CA GLU A 326 17.00 13.50 -10.28
C GLU A 326 16.65 12.65 -11.51
N GLN A 327 15.35 12.42 -11.67
CA GLN A 327 14.75 12.00 -12.90
C GLN A 327 14.75 13.24 -13.81
N LYS A 328 15.33 13.14 -15.00
CA LYS A 328 14.95 14.04 -16.10
C LYS A 328 13.45 13.85 -16.30
N ALA A 329 12.65 14.75 -15.75
CA ALA A 329 11.25 14.83 -16.08
C ALA A 329 11.18 15.27 -17.55
N ASP A 330 10.75 14.37 -18.43
CA ASP A 330 10.26 14.77 -19.74
C ASP A 330 9.07 15.69 -19.50
N ALA A 331 9.27 16.98 -19.79
CA ALA A 331 8.17 17.94 -19.84
C ALA A 331 7.19 17.50 -20.94
N PRO A 332 5.87 17.60 -20.72
CA PRO A 332 4.91 17.33 -21.78
C PRO A 332 5.13 18.34 -22.91
N ALA A 333 5.36 17.84 -24.12
CA ALA A 333 5.46 18.65 -25.32
C ALA A 333 4.17 19.47 -25.48
N SER A 334 4.26 20.78 -25.25
CA SER A 334 3.21 21.73 -25.58
C SER A 334 3.10 21.82 -27.10
N PHE A 335 1.99 21.34 -27.64
CA PHE A 335 1.56 21.61 -29.01
C PHE A 335 1.47 23.13 -29.22
N PRO A 336 2.13 23.72 -30.25
CA PRO A 336 1.95 25.13 -30.54
C PRO A 336 0.62 25.33 -31.30
N THR A 337 -0.29 26.09 -30.69
CA THR A 337 -1.43 26.72 -31.38
C THR A 337 -0.94 27.85 -32.28
N PRO A 338 -1.48 28.04 -33.50
CA PRO A 338 -1.05 29.10 -34.39
C PRO A 338 -1.79 30.41 -34.05
N SER A 339 -1.06 31.41 -33.58
CA SER A 339 -1.54 32.80 -33.58
C SER A 339 -0.96 33.54 -34.77
N ALA A 340 -1.86 34.00 -35.63
CA ALA A 340 -1.59 34.82 -36.80
C ALA A 340 -1.00 36.19 -36.40
N SER A 341 0.04 36.62 -37.12
CA SER A 341 0.34 38.04 -37.35
C SER A 341 1.15 38.16 -38.63
N PHE A 342 0.64 39.02 -39.51
CA PHE A 342 0.97 39.19 -40.92
C PHE A 342 2.02 40.30 -41.05
N SER A 343 3.09 40.09 -41.81
CA SER A 343 3.91 41.15 -42.45
C SER A 343 4.70 40.54 -43.60
N THR A 344 4.61 41.17 -44.78
CA THR A 344 4.97 40.68 -46.12
C THR A 344 6.37 41.20 -46.56
N PRO A 345 6.87 41.01 -47.82
CA PRO A 345 8.01 40.13 -48.07
C PRO A 345 9.23 40.84 -48.74
N SER A 346 10.42 40.24 -48.67
CA SER A 346 11.49 40.52 -49.64
C SER A 346 12.42 39.32 -49.88
N THR A 347 12.26 38.77 -51.08
CA THR A 347 13.22 38.28 -52.10
C THR A 347 14.58 37.65 -51.71
N SER A 348 14.75 36.40 -52.20
CA SER A 348 15.92 35.73 -52.84
C SER A 348 17.21 35.39 -52.07
N GLU A 349 17.48 34.11 -51.82
CA GLU A 349 18.49 33.23 -52.49
C GLU A 349 18.89 31.97 -51.64
N PRO A 350 19.40 30.87 -52.26
CA PRO A 350 19.46 29.50 -51.66
C PRO A 350 20.82 29.14 -51.01
N PRO A 351 20.97 27.94 -50.38
CA PRO A 351 21.84 27.73 -49.21
C PRO A 351 23.28 27.29 -49.52
N SER A 352 24.21 27.68 -48.64
CA SER A 352 25.60 27.19 -48.62
C SER A 352 25.87 26.33 -47.37
N THR A 353 26.48 25.17 -47.61
CA THR A 353 26.99 24.26 -46.59
C THR A 353 28.32 24.76 -46.03
N PRO A 354 28.64 24.51 -44.75
CA PRO A 354 30.03 24.45 -44.34
C PRO A 354 30.45 23.11 -43.72
N SER A 355 31.70 22.83 -44.05
CA SER A 355 32.57 21.69 -43.78
C SER A 355 32.79 21.32 -42.32
N LYS A 356 33.14 20.05 -42.14
CA LYS A 356 33.74 19.44 -40.95
C LYS A 356 34.93 20.25 -40.40
N GLN A 357 34.93 20.45 -39.08
CA GLN A 357 36.18 20.48 -38.31
C GLN A 357 36.08 19.55 -37.10
N ARG A 358 37.15 18.77 -36.94
CA ARG A 358 37.34 17.70 -35.96
C ARG A 358 38.38 18.22 -34.97
N THR A 359 38.01 18.34 -33.69
CA THR A 359 38.97 18.49 -32.59
C THR A 359 38.71 17.42 -31.52
N THR A 360 39.74 16.60 -31.37
CA THR A 360 40.12 15.70 -30.28
C THR A 360 40.15 16.46 -28.93
N SER A 361 39.92 15.92 -27.73
CA SER A 361 39.97 14.57 -27.17
C SER A 361 39.54 14.53 -25.68
N THR A 362 39.35 13.31 -25.16
CA THR A 362 39.27 12.85 -23.74
C THR A 362 37.93 13.12 -23.01
N ALA A 363 37.25 12.19 -22.33
CA ALA A 363 37.67 10.94 -21.70
C ALA A 363 36.60 9.82 -21.74
N ASN A 364 37.03 8.62 -21.34
CA ASN A 364 36.46 7.29 -21.59
C ASN A 364 35.09 7.00 -20.94
N LEU A 365 34.15 6.48 -21.74
CA LEU A 365 33.06 5.61 -21.29
C LEU A 365 33.00 4.39 -22.21
N LEU A 366 33.45 3.23 -21.71
CA LEU A 366 33.31 1.94 -22.38
C LEU A 366 32.07 1.23 -21.82
N LEU A 367 30.94 1.37 -22.50
CA LEU A 367 29.85 0.39 -22.45
C LEU A 367 29.36 0.16 -23.89
N THR A 368 29.74 -0.97 -24.45
CA THR A 368 29.28 -1.46 -25.75
C THR A 368 27.91 -2.11 -25.62
N PRO A 369 26.91 -1.77 -26.46
CA PRO A 369 25.66 -2.50 -26.52
C PRO A 369 25.83 -3.78 -27.36
N ARG A 370 25.72 -4.95 -26.73
CA ARG A 370 25.68 -6.25 -27.45
C ARG A 370 24.29 -6.45 -28.03
N LYS A 371 24.17 -6.24 -29.35
CA LYS A 371 23.00 -6.63 -30.16
C LYS A 371 22.82 -8.14 -30.12
N LEU A 372 21.58 -8.55 -29.83
CA LEU A 372 21.01 -9.86 -30.13
C LEU A 372 20.91 -10.07 -31.66
N PHE A 373 20.83 -11.35 -32.07
CA PHE A 373 20.73 -11.93 -33.42
C PHE A 373 22.05 -12.42 -34.05
N PRO A 374 22.27 -13.75 -34.14
CA PRO A 374 23.23 -14.34 -35.07
C PRO A 374 22.54 -14.69 -36.40
N THR A 375 23.07 -14.17 -37.51
CA THR A 375 22.75 -14.62 -38.86
C THR A 375 23.58 -15.85 -39.22
N THR A 376 22.90 -16.88 -39.71
CA THR A 376 23.43 -18.11 -40.30
C THR A 376 24.05 -17.84 -41.66
N GLU A 377 25.32 -18.23 -41.85
CA GLU A 377 25.83 -18.73 -43.14
C GLU A 377 26.88 -19.82 -42.89
N SER A 378 26.99 -20.70 -43.89
CA SER A 378 27.41 -22.08 -43.81
C SER A 378 28.87 -22.31 -44.23
N ALA A 379 29.42 -23.40 -43.67
CA ALA A 379 30.34 -24.37 -44.27
C ALA A 379 31.82 -24.03 -44.55
N ASP A 380 32.63 -24.92 -43.95
CA ASP A 380 33.88 -25.53 -44.44
C ASP A 380 35.23 -24.94 -44.02
N ALA A 381 35.77 -25.51 -42.93
CA ALA A 381 37.19 -25.88 -42.85
C ALA A 381 37.39 -26.92 -41.72
N ALA A 382 37.59 -28.17 -42.13
CA ALA A 382 37.99 -29.26 -41.25
C ALA A 382 39.37 -28.98 -40.61
N SER A 383 39.44 -29.06 -39.29
CA SER A 383 40.71 -29.33 -38.60
C SER A 383 40.48 -30.32 -37.45
N LYS A 384 41.08 -31.50 -37.62
CA LYS A 384 41.13 -32.58 -36.64
C LYS A 384 41.91 -32.10 -35.41
N ALA A 385 41.24 -31.94 -34.27
CA ALA A 385 41.89 -31.83 -32.96
C ALA A 385 41.56 -33.08 -32.13
N LYS A 386 42.62 -33.80 -31.76
CA LYS A 386 42.61 -35.03 -30.96
C LYS A 386 41.88 -34.83 -29.63
N SER A 387 41.00 -35.77 -29.28
CA SER A 387 40.40 -35.88 -27.96
C SER A 387 41.43 -36.40 -26.96
N GLU A 388 42.01 -35.51 -26.16
CA GLU A 388 42.67 -35.90 -24.92
C GLU A 388 41.61 -36.15 -23.84
N ASN A 389 41.47 -37.42 -23.47
CA ASN A 389 40.71 -37.89 -22.31
C ASN A 389 41.18 -37.19 -21.03
N LYS A 390 40.45 -36.19 -20.56
CA LYS A 390 40.61 -35.65 -19.20
C LYS A 390 40.15 -36.70 -18.18
N ALA A 391 41.12 -37.45 -17.64
CA ALA A 391 40.93 -38.34 -16.51
C ALA A 391 40.30 -37.57 -15.32
N LYS A 392 39.16 -38.07 -14.83
CA LYS A 392 38.50 -37.58 -13.61
C LYS A 392 39.46 -37.77 -12.43
N LYS A 393 40.03 -36.67 -11.90
CA LYS A 393 40.79 -36.69 -10.64
C LYS A 393 39.86 -37.21 -9.52
N LYS A 394 40.11 -38.42 -9.03
CA LYS A 394 39.46 -38.96 -7.83
C LYS A 394 39.84 -38.04 -6.65
N LYS A 395 38.84 -37.52 -5.93
CA LYS A 395 39.05 -36.68 -4.75
C LYS A 395 39.76 -37.51 -3.67
N GLN A 396 40.87 -37.01 -3.15
CA GLN A 396 41.59 -37.60 -2.02
C GLN A 396 40.67 -37.63 -0.78
N PRO A 397 40.66 -38.72 0.02
CA PRO A 397 39.88 -38.77 1.25
C PRO A 397 40.41 -37.74 2.25
N LEU A 398 39.51 -36.96 2.84
CA LEU A 398 39.85 -35.99 3.89
C LEU A 398 40.39 -36.75 5.12
N ARG A 399 41.70 -36.67 5.36
CA ARG A 399 42.35 -37.19 6.56
C ARG A 399 42.53 -36.05 7.56
N GLY A 400 41.92 -36.18 8.74
CA GLY A 400 42.02 -35.22 9.84
C GLY A 400 41.00 -35.52 10.94
N ILE A 401 41.26 -35.00 12.14
CA ILE A 401 40.31 -35.09 13.27
C ILE A 401 39.01 -34.40 12.85
N ILE A 402 37.91 -35.16 12.86
CA ILE A 402 36.57 -34.63 12.57
C ILE A 402 36.20 -33.68 13.71
N LYS A 403 36.32 -32.37 13.46
CA LYS A 403 35.76 -31.35 14.36
C LYS A 403 34.24 -31.51 14.31
N THR A 404 33.68 -32.20 15.30
CA THR A 404 32.24 -32.33 15.48
C THR A 404 31.64 -30.93 15.59
N ARG A 405 30.70 -30.60 14.69
CA ARG A 405 29.93 -29.36 14.81
C ARG A 405 29.22 -29.39 16.16
N GLN A 406 29.35 -28.32 16.94
CA GLN A 406 28.58 -28.22 18.18
C GLN A 406 27.08 -28.31 17.87
N PRO A 407 26.31 -29.04 18.69
CA PRO A 407 24.87 -29.16 18.49
C PRO A 407 24.24 -27.76 18.59
N ASN A 408 23.53 -27.37 17.53
CA ASN A 408 22.89 -26.07 17.45
C ASN A 408 21.62 -26.09 18.32
N ILE A 409 21.70 -25.57 19.53
CA ILE A 409 20.60 -25.57 20.50
C ILE A 409 19.47 -24.69 19.93
N LYS A 410 18.24 -25.24 19.80
CA LYS A 410 17.08 -24.54 19.22
C LYS A 410 16.80 -23.18 19.87
N THR A 411 17.17 -23.00 21.14
CA THR A 411 17.07 -21.74 21.88
C THR A 411 18.00 -20.64 21.34
N GLN A 412 19.19 -20.99 20.82
CA GLN A 412 20.09 -20.02 20.19
C GLN A 412 19.52 -19.45 18.88
N ARG A 413 18.77 -20.25 18.10
CA ARG A 413 18.05 -19.74 16.91
C ARG A 413 17.02 -18.66 17.25
N ARG A 414 16.31 -18.77 18.38
CA ARG A 414 15.34 -17.75 18.81
C ARG A 414 15.97 -16.38 19.05
N ASN A 415 17.25 -16.34 19.43
CA ASN A 415 17.98 -15.09 19.70
C ASN A 415 18.89 -14.64 18.55
N GLN A 416 19.04 -15.41 17.46
CA GLN A 416 19.91 -15.07 16.32
C GLN A 416 19.56 -13.74 15.64
N PHE A 417 18.35 -13.21 15.83
CA PHE A 417 17.97 -11.91 15.29
C PHE A 417 18.70 -10.75 15.97
N LYS A 418 19.19 -10.92 17.20
CA LYS A 418 19.97 -9.90 17.90
C LYS A 418 21.32 -9.64 17.21
N ASP A 419 21.86 -10.64 16.51
CA ASP A 419 23.15 -10.58 15.80
C ASP A 419 23.02 -10.08 14.35
N ARG A 420 21.80 -9.80 13.87
CA ARG A 420 21.62 -9.29 12.50
C ARG A 420 22.15 -7.87 12.39
N LYS A 421 22.92 -7.63 11.32
CA LYS A 421 23.45 -6.30 10.99
C LYS A 421 22.30 -5.31 10.84
N ILE A 422 22.46 -4.14 11.44
CA ILE A 422 21.49 -3.04 11.40
C ILE A 422 21.38 -2.46 9.99
N SER A 423 22.52 -2.28 9.31
CA SER A 423 22.56 -1.73 7.95
C SER A 423 23.30 -2.67 7.01
N THR A 424 22.72 -2.90 5.84
CA THR A 424 23.32 -3.62 4.72
C THR A 424 23.01 -2.89 3.42
N ALA A 425 23.59 -3.33 2.30
CA ALA A 425 23.24 -2.80 0.98
C ALA A 425 21.75 -3.00 0.62
N TYR A 426 21.09 -3.99 1.21
CA TYR A 426 19.73 -4.38 0.85
C TYR A 426 18.67 -3.86 1.83
N TYR A 427 18.99 -3.77 3.12
CA TYR A 427 18.02 -3.39 4.15
C TYR A 427 18.65 -2.52 5.24
N TYR A 428 17.82 -1.70 5.87
CA TYR A 428 18.12 -0.91 7.06
C TYR A 428 17.11 -1.25 8.16
N TRP A 429 17.58 -1.79 9.27
CA TRP A 429 16.78 -2.39 10.34
C TRP A 429 17.21 -1.88 11.73
N PRO A 430 16.97 -0.58 12.01
CA PRO A 430 17.29 0.05 13.29
C PRO A 430 16.48 -0.55 14.44
N LEU A 431 16.89 -0.30 15.69
CA LEU A 431 16.20 -0.82 16.88
C LEU A 431 14.87 -0.08 17.10
N GLU A 432 14.87 1.22 16.82
CA GLU A 432 13.78 2.15 17.07
C GLU A 432 12.53 1.78 16.29
N GLY A 433 12.66 1.41 15.02
CA GLY A 433 11.52 1.00 14.20
C GLY A 433 11.10 -0.47 14.33
N ARG A 434 11.70 -1.26 15.22
CA ARG A 434 11.27 -2.65 15.45
C ARG A 434 9.95 -2.67 16.21
N GLY A 435 9.20 -3.75 16.03
CA GLY A 435 8.10 -4.06 16.91
C GLY A 435 8.56 -4.22 18.35
N GLN A 436 7.68 -3.89 19.29
CA GLN A 436 7.87 -4.19 20.72
C GLN A 436 8.24 -5.67 20.90
N ARG A 437 7.62 -6.52 20.08
CA ARG A 437 7.97 -7.93 19.98
C ARG A 437 8.51 -8.25 18.60
N VAL A 438 9.71 -8.82 18.56
CA VAL A 438 10.33 -9.35 17.34
C VAL A 438 10.26 -10.87 17.40
N VAL A 439 9.62 -11.48 16.41
CA VAL A 439 9.45 -12.94 16.34
C VAL A 439 9.96 -13.49 15.01
N GLU A 440 10.27 -14.79 14.98
CA GLU A 440 10.56 -15.48 13.72
C GLU A 440 9.29 -15.55 12.84
N GLU A 441 9.48 -15.66 11.52
CA GLU A 441 8.39 -15.77 10.55
C GLU A 441 7.38 -16.89 10.87
N SER A 442 7.84 -18.05 11.35
CA SER A 442 6.97 -19.17 11.73
C SER A 442 6.10 -18.84 12.95
N ALA A 443 6.64 -18.09 13.92
CA ALA A 443 5.90 -17.64 15.07
C ALA A 443 4.93 -16.52 14.70
N TYR A 444 5.34 -15.59 13.83
CA TYR A 444 4.47 -14.55 13.28
C TYR A 444 3.25 -15.15 12.59
N LYS A 445 3.45 -16.11 11.68
CA LYS A 445 2.35 -16.80 10.98
C LYS A 445 1.39 -17.46 11.95
N ARG A 446 1.89 -18.16 12.97
CA ARG A 446 1.05 -18.75 14.03
C ARG A 446 0.27 -17.69 14.83
N SER A 447 0.88 -16.54 15.11
CA SER A 447 0.21 -15.42 15.81
C SER A 447 -0.93 -14.82 15.01
N ILE A 448 -0.77 -14.67 13.69
CA ILE A 448 -1.84 -14.18 12.81
C ILE A 448 -2.89 -15.26 12.57
N GLU A 449 -2.48 -16.51 12.34
CA GLU A 449 -3.39 -17.66 12.18
C GLU A 449 -4.25 -17.88 13.42
N LEU A 450 -3.68 -17.74 14.62
CA LEU A 450 -4.44 -17.75 15.86
C LEU A 450 -5.55 -16.70 15.82
N LEU A 451 -5.23 -15.45 15.45
CA LEU A 451 -6.23 -14.38 15.38
C LEU A 451 -7.38 -14.72 14.42
N LEU A 452 -7.06 -15.35 13.28
CA LEU A 452 -8.03 -15.80 12.28
C LEU A 452 -8.90 -16.99 12.71
N HIS A 453 -8.57 -17.66 13.83
CA HIS A 453 -9.37 -18.74 14.41
C HIS A 453 -10.13 -18.31 15.67
N LEU A 454 -10.01 -17.04 16.08
CA LEU A 454 -10.73 -16.47 17.21
C LEU A 454 -12.08 -15.89 16.79
N ASP A 455 -12.94 -15.63 17.76
CA ASP A 455 -14.29 -15.08 17.53
C ASP A 455 -14.44 -13.68 18.14
N PHE A 456 -14.93 -12.75 17.31
CA PHE A 456 -15.20 -11.35 17.66
C PHE A 456 -16.67 -10.96 17.43
N ALA A 457 -17.59 -11.92 17.43
CA ALA A 457 -19.02 -11.65 17.24
C ALA A 457 -19.67 -10.89 18.41
N ASN A 458 -19.37 -11.30 19.64
CA ASN A 458 -19.93 -10.76 20.88
C ASN A 458 -18.82 -10.16 21.75
N LEU A 459 -19.16 -9.17 22.58
CA LEU A 459 -18.17 -8.48 23.42
C LEU A 459 -17.42 -9.43 24.35
N ASP A 460 -18.10 -10.39 24.97
CA ASP A 460 -17.48 -11.35 25.90
C ASP A 460 -16.54 -12.31 25.17
N LEU A 461 -16.95 -12.79 23.98
CA LEU A 461 -16.11 -13.61 23.11
C LEU A 461 -14.89 -12.81 22.65
N ALA A 462 -15.07 -11.56 22.25
CA ALA A 462 -14.00 -10.67 21.81
C ALA A 462 -13.00 -10.36 22.94
N LYS A 463 -13.45 -10.20 24.19
CA LYS A 463 -12.58 -10.07 25.38
C LYS A 463 -11.76 -11.34 25.60
N GLY A 464 -12.41 -12.51 25.58
CA GLY A 464 -11.74 -13.81 25.72
C GLY A 464 -10.71 -14.05 24.61
N SER A 465 -11.10 -13.77 23.36
CA SER A 465 -10.23 -13.82 22.17
C SER A 465 -9.05 -12.87 22.29
N THR A 466 -9.28 -11.63 22.73
CA THR A 466 -8.21 -10.63 22.96
C THR A 466 -7.22 -11.13 24.00
N ARG A 467 -7.70 -11.58 25.16
CA ARG A 467 -6.86 -12.15 26.22
C ARG A 467 -6.04 -13.34 25.72
N ARG A 468 -6.67 -14.26 24.99
CA ARG A 468 -6.02 -15.44 24.42
C ARG A 468 -4.92 -15.06 23.44
N TRP A 469 -5.22 -14.17 22.50
CA TRP A 469 -4.23 -13.70 21.52
C TRP A 469 -3.06 -12.98 22.19
N VAL A 470 -3.33 -12.03 23.09
CA VAL A 470 -2.28 -11.29 23.81
C VAL A 470 -1.42 -12.24 24.63
N SER A 471 -2.01 -13.18 25.37
CA SER A 471 -1.25 -14.14 26.19
C SER A 471 -0.39 -15.08 25.34
N GLU A 472 -0.93 -15.64 24.25
CA GLU A 472 -0.21 -16.61 23.42
C GLU A 472 0.92 -15.95 22.62
N VAL A 473 0.64 -14.78 22.01
CA VAL A 473 1.70 -13.99 21.36
C VAL A 473 2.72 -13.54 22.39
N GLY A 474 2.28 -13.21 23.61
CA GLY A 474 3.08 -12.87 24.78
C GLY A 474 3.98 -14.00 25.29
N MET A 475 3.70 -15.26 24.92
CA MET A 475 4.23 -16.46 25.58
C MET A 475 4.02 -16.41 27.11
N GLY A 476 2.88 -15.89 27.56
CA GLY A 476 2.54 -15.74 28.98
C GLY A 476 3.05 -14.47 29.65
N GLU A 477 3.99 -13.74 29.04
CA GLU A 477 4.47 -12.46 29.56
C GLU A 477 3.58 -11.29 29.07
N PRO A 478 3.23 -10.33 29.96
CA PRO A 478 2.51 -9.13 29.54
C PRO A 478 3.37 -8.33 28.56
N TRP A 479 2.76 -7.92 27.46
CA TRP A 479 3.36 -7.10 26.43
C TRP A 479 2.29 -6.17 25.84
N GLY A 480 2.70 -5.16 25.10
CA GLY A 480 1.83 -4.06 24.70
C GLY A 480 2.18 -2.80 25.47
N LEU A 481 1.86 -1.66 24.88
CA LEU A 481 2.05 -0.35 25.49
C LEU A 481 0.71 0.35 25.61
N GLU A 482 0.48 0.99 26.76
CA GLU A 482 -0.67 1.84 26.96
C GLU A 482 -0.38 3.24 26.42
N VAL A 483 -1.32 3.78 25.64
CA VAL A 483 -1.23 5.09 25.01
C VAL A 483 -2.48 5.89 25.36
N THR A 484 -2.30 6.99 26.08
CA THR A 484 -3.35 7.98 26.32
C THR A 484 -3.32 9.02 25.22
N GLY A 485 -4.46 9.27 24.56
CA GLY A 485 -4.56 10.29 23.54
C GLY A 485 -4.49 11.72 24.11
N GLN A 486 -4.05 12.66 23.27
CA GLN A 486 -3.83 14.07 23.61
C GLN A 486 -4.58 15.03 22.68
N ARG A 487 -5.20 14.50 21.61
CA ARG A 487 -5.87 15.34 20.62
C ARG A 487 -7.23 15.77 21.13
N ASP A 488 -7.40 17.08 21.32
CA ASP A 488 -8.72 17.64 21.62
C ASP A 488 -9.69 17.30 20.49
N VAL A 489 -10.85 16.74 20.87
CA VAL A 489 -11.93 16.41 19.93
C VAL A 489 -12.76 17.68 19.70
N SER A 490 -12.21 18.64 18.97
CA SER A 490 -13.01 19.74 18.47
C SER A 490 -13.94 19.20 17.38
N VAL A 491 -15.25 19.22 17.62
CA VAL A 491 -16.25 19.03 16.56
C VAL A 491 -15.94 20.07 15.48
N VAL A 492 -15.70 19.63 14.25
CA VAL A 492 -15.60 20.56 13.13
C VAL A 492 -17.02 21.07 12.89
N ASP A 493 -17.37 22.17 13.55
CA ASP A 493 -18.58 22.91 13.25
C ASP A 493 -18.45 23.44 11.82
N HIS A 494 -19.14 22.80 10.88
CA HIS A 494 -19.41 23.38 9.56
C HIS A 494 -20.36 24.59 9.63
N ALA A 495 -20.47 25.27 10.79
CA ALA A 495 -21.40 26.36 11.06
C ALA A 495 -20.74 27.73 11.28
N ALA A 496 -19.40 27.84 11.22
CA ALA A 496 -18.70 29.11 11.49
C ALA A 496 -17.89 29.61 10.27
N SER A 497 -18.57 29.84 9.15
CA SER A 497 -18.10 30.79 8.13
C SER A 497 -19.27 31.30 7.31
N ALA A 498 -20.21 31.98 7.97
CA ALA A 498 -21.28 32.73 7.33
C ALA A 498 -21.54 34.03 8.11
N THR A 499 -20.53 34.89 8.15
CA THR A 499 -20.70 36.32 8.44
C THR A 499 -19.89 37.11 7.43
N ALA A 500 -20.26 36.97 6.16
CA ALA A 500 -19.95 37.93 5.12
C ALA A 500 -21.18 38.00 4.21
N THR A 501 -21.89 39.12 4.33
CA THR A 501 -22.97 39.55 3.45
C THR A 501 -22.52 39.54 2.01
N GLY A 502 -23.02 38.58 1.24
CA GLY A 502 -22.82 38.48 -0.20
C GLY A 502 -23.92 37.61 -0.79
N THR A 503 -24.96 38.24 -1.31
CA THR A 503 -26.08 37.60 -2.01
C THR A 503 -25.57 36.87 -3.25
N VAL A 504 -25.45 35.54 -3.18
CA VAL A 504 -25.18 34.70 -4.34
C VAL A 504 -26.51 34.13 -4.86
N ASN A 505 -26.95 34.65 -6.00
CA ASN A 505 -28.12 34.20 -6.75
C ASN A 505 -27.97 32.73 -7.17
N ASN A 506 -28.83 31.87 -6.64
CA ASN A 506 -28.90 30.45 -7.00
C ASN A 506 -29.88 30.26 -8.16
N LEU A 507 -29.40 30.40 -9.40
CA LEU A 507 -30.14 30.07 -10.63
C LEU A 507 -29.87 28.62 -11.03
N SER A 508 -30.43 27.66 -10.30
CA SER A 508 -30.50 26.25 -10.74
C SER A 508 -31.73 25.51 -10.22
N GLY A 509 -32.90 26.12 -10.39
CA GLY A 509 -34.17 25.56 -9.90
C GLY A 509 -35.39 25.89 -10.76
N MET A 510 -35.25 25.95 -12.08
CA MET A 510 -36.39 26.13 -13.00
C MET A 510 -36.72 24.85 -13.77
N VAL A 511 -37.37 23.90 -13.09
CA VAL A 511 -38.37 23.02 -13.71
C VAL A 511 -39.44 22.69 -12.65
N LYS A 512 -40.43 23.56 -12.47
CA LYS A 512 -41.70 23.20 -11.80
C LYS A 512 -42.79 23.08 -12.86
N ARG A 513 -43.28 21.86 -13.04
CA ARG A 513 -44.51 21.57 -13.80
C ARG A 513 -45.70 22.23 -13.09
N LYS A 514 -46.46 22.99 -13.87
CA LYS A 514 -47.63 23.78 -13.50
C LYS A 514 -48.83 22.89 -13.15
N ARG A 515 -49.39 23.03 -11.94
CA ARG A 515 -50.81 22.80 -11.64
C ARG A 515 -51.31 23.91 -10.70
N ALA A 516 -52.53 24.36 -10.98
CA ALA A 516 -53.20 25.56 -10.48
C ALA A 516 -53.52 25.51 -8.97
N PRO A 517 -53.70 26.68 -8.31
CA PRO A 517 -53.88 26.77 -6.87
C PRO A 517 -55.32 26.42 -6.45
N ALA A 518 -55.45 25.74 -5.31
CA ALA A 518 -56.71 25.56 -4.59
C ALA A 518 -56.70 26.39 -3.30
N ILE A 519 -57.89 26.88 -3.00
CA ILE A 519 -58.30 27.86 -1.98
C ILE A 519 -58.19 27.27 -0.56
N GLU A 520 -57.99 28.17 0.40
CA GLU A 520 -57.86 27.98 1.85
C GLU A 520 -59.03 27.21 2.50
N GLY A 521 -58.74 26.47 3.58
CA GLY A 521 -59.77 25.87 4.43
C GLY A 521 -59.25 24.90 5.50
N ASN A 522 -58.96 25.45 6.68
CA ASN A 522 -59.11 24.95 8.06
C ASN A 522 -59.37 23.44 8.34
N GLY A 523 -58.68 22.88 9.36
CA GLY A 523 -59.25 21.83 10.23
C GLY A 523 -58.47 20.50 10.38
N ASP A 524 -57.82 20.35 11.53
CA ASP A 524 -57.69 19.20 12.46
C ASP A 524 -57.58 17.71 11.98
N GLN A 525 -56.49 17.07 12.46
CA GLN A 525 -56.31 15.66 12.88
C GLN A 525 -56.16 14.48 11.87
N PRO A 526 -55.52 13.34 12.29
CA PRO A 526 -54.53 12.62 11.49
C PRO A 526 -55.06 11.40 10.72
N ALA A 527 -54.54 11.20 9.50
CA ALA A 527 -54.94 10.09 8.64
C ALA A 527 -54.01 8.87 8.74
N LYS A 528 -54.65 7.73 8.99
CA LYS A 528 -54.11 6.36 9.05
C LYS A 528 -53.59 5.88 7.69
N ILE A 529 -52.56 5.05 7.77
CA ILE A 529 -51.91 4.28 6.69
C ILE A 529 -52.89 3.21 6.19
N ASN A 530 -53.10 3.13 4.86
CA ASN A 530 -53.81 2.03 4.21
C ASN A 530 -52.90 1.36 3.17
N VAL A 531 -52.59 0.09 3.44
CA VAL A 531 -51.94 -0.88 2.55
C VAL A 531 -53.04 -1.52 1.70
N LEU A 532 -52.86 -1.61 0.38
CA LEU A 532 -53.67 -2.49 -0.45
C LEU A 532 -52.82 -3.30 -1.43
N SER A 533 -52.98 -4.60 -1.26
CA SER A 533 -52.49 -5.73 -2.03
C SER A 533 -53.28 -5.98 -3.32
N ALA A 534 -52.59 -6.62 -4.26
CA ALA A 534 -53.04 -7.66 -5.19
C ALA A 534 -54.32 -7.46 -6.04
N GLY A 535 -54.09 -7.24 -7.34
CA GLY A 535 -54.58 -8.14 -8.39
C GLY A 535 -56.03 -8.02 -8.83
N LEU A 536 -56.24 -7.59 -10.08
CA LEU A 536 -57.29 -8.18 -10.92
C LEU A 536 -57.00 -8.02 -12.42
N VAL A 537 -56.89 -9.17 -13.08
CA VAL A 537 -56.79 -9.39 -14.52
C VAL A 537 -58.14 -9.13 -15.18
N ARG A 538 -58.16 -8.43 -16.33
CA ARG A 538 -59.20 -8.62 -17.36
C ARG A 538 -58.58 -8.54 -18.76
N LYS A 539 -58.56 -9.69 -19.44
CA LYS A 539 -58.37 -9.81 -20.89
C LYS A 539 -59.65 -9.39 -21.62
N LYS A 540 -59.50 -8.87 -22.85
CA LYS A 540 -60.50 -9.00 -23.92
C LYS A 540 -59.79 -9.39 -25.23
N PRO A 541 -60.51 -10.07 -26.15
CA PRO A 541 -59.96 -10.96 -27.17
C PRO A 541 -59.54 -10.25 -28.47
N THR A 542 -58.64 -10.89 -29.21
CA THR A 542 -58.26 -10.59 -30.59
C THR A 542 -59.25 -11.19 -31.59
N ALA A 543 -59.43 -10.51 -32.72
CA ALA A 543 -60.04 -11.03 -33.94
C ALA A 543 -59.17 -12.12 -34.59
#